data_AF-A0AB34KX78-F1
#
_entry.id   AF-A0AB34KX78-F1
#
_cell.length_a   1.000
_cell.length_b   1.000
_cell.length_c   1.000
_cell.angle_alpha   90.00
_cell.angle_beta   90.00
_cell.angle_gamma   90.00
#
_symmetry.space_group_name_H-M   'P 1'
#
loop_
_entity.id
_entity.type
_entity.pdbx_description
1 polymer ?
#
loop_
_entity_poly.entity_id
_entity_poly.type
_entity_poly.pdbx_seq_one_letter_code
_entity_poly.pdbx_strand_id
1 'polypeptide(L)'
;MTVYRSDMTRRAKTSWLKYVVEANQFVENADWLRYVVNIAGPKRMTMAVLVSLSEHLNQLVDDRMTFGAKEPRLVGDVMILPNNAFAATQAGFPTDRGPVLVTHHYAGSWKESANDAKAQKQKTGGRRE
;
A
#
# COMPACT_ATOMS: atom_id res chain seq x y z
N MET A 1 4.17 17.80 65.21
CA MET A 1 2.98 17.56 64.34
C MET A 1 3.39 17.91 62.92
N THR A 2 3.81 16.93 62.12
CA THR A 2 4.29 17.16 60.75
C THR A 2 3.28 16.57 59.79
N VAL A 3 2.62 17.45 59.02
CA VAL A 3 1.57 17.10 58.08
C VAL A 3 2.20 16.58 56.79
N TYR A 4 1.98 15.31 56.47
CA TYR A 4 2.19 14.74 55.14
C TYR A 4 1.07 15.27 54.23
N ARG A 5 1.39 16.07 53.20
CA ARG A 5 0.43 16.46 52.15
C ARG A 5 0.92 15.92 50.81
N SER A 6 0.15 15.00 50.25
CA SER A 6 0.44 14.23 49.04
C SER A 6 0.55 15.10 47.79
N ASP A 7 1.67 15.00 47.08
CA ASP A 7 1.96 15.72 45.84
C ASP A 7 1.64 14.83 44.61
N MET A 8 0.38 14.41 44.48
CA MET A 8 -0.06 13.42 43.49
C MET A 8 -0.65 14.02 42.19
N THR A 9 -0.76 15.35 42.10
CA THR A 9 -1.48 16.03 41.00
C THR A 9 -0.58 16.62 39.90
N ARG A 10 0.72 16.81 40.15
CA ARG A 10 1.67 17.29 39.12
C ARG A 10 2.15 16.20 38.16
N ARG A 11 2.14 14.92 38.56
CA ARG A 11 2.65 13.80 37.74
C ARG A 11 1.70 13.35 36.61
N ALA A 12 0.39 13.51 36.79
CA ALA A 12 -0.60 12.99 35.85
C ALA A 12 -0.76 13.86 34.58
N LYS A 13 -0.60 15.19 34.67
CA LYS A 13 -0.74 16.09 33.50
C LYS A 13 0.42 15.96 32.50
N THR A 14 1.60 15.56 32.97
CA THR A 14 2.81 15.45 32.13
C THR A 14 2.82 14.17 31.28
N SER A 15 2.19 13.07 31.74
CA SER A 15 2.21 11.81 31.00
C SER A 15 1.34 11.88 29.74
N TRP A 16 0.12 12.41 29.84
CA TRP A 16 -0.80 12.52 28.69
C TRP A 16 -0.24 13.40 27.57
N LEU A 17 0.40 14.53 27.93
CA LEU A 17 1.06 15.39 26.95
C LEU A 17 2.27 14.71 26.31
N LYS A 18 3.03 13.91 27.06
CA LYS A 18 4.14 13.12 26.52
C LYS A 18 3.65 12.10 25.48
N TYR A 19 2.57 11.36 25.78
CA TYR A 19 1.97 10.42 24.83
C TYR A 19 1.44 11.10 23.57
N VAL A 20 0.82 12.28 23.69
CA VAL A 20 0.33 13.05 22.53
C VAL A 20 1.48 13.57 21.66
N VAL A 21 2.57 14.04 22.27
CA VAL A 21 3.76 14.50 21.55
C VAL A 21 4.47 13.34 20.84
N GLU A 22 4.58 12.18 21.48
CA GLU A 22 5.22 10.98 20.91
C GLU A 22 4.38 10.37 19.77
N ALA A 23 3.06 10.36 19.90
CA ALA A 23 2.14 9.95 18.82
C ALA A 23 2.20 10.91 17.62
N ASN A 24 2.32 12.22 17.85
CA ASN A 24 2.48 13.19 16.76
C ASN A 24 3.84 13.04 16.04
N GLN A 25 4.93 12.78 16.77
CA GLN A 25 6.24 12.51 16.15
C GLN A 25 6.26 11.22 15.31
N PHE A 26 5.44 10.22 15.65
CA PHE A 26 5.28 9.00 14.86
C PHE A 26 4.54 9.26 13.54
N VAL A 27 3.56 10.18 13.53
CA VAL A 27 2.83 10.60 12.32
C VAL A 27 3.69 11.52 11.44
N GLU A 28 4.51 12.39 12.05
CA GLU A 28 5.40 13.32 11.33
C GLU A 28 6.56 12.60 10.62
N ASN A 29 7.04 11.46 11.14
CA ASN A 29 8.04 10.60 10.51
C ASN A 29 7.40 9.55 9.58
N ALA A 30 6.65 10.00 8.57
CA ALA A 30 5.93 9.18 7.58
C ALA A 30 6.80 8.24 6.69
N ASP A 31 8.04 7.95 7.10
CA ASP A 31 8.99 7.10 6.39
C ASP A 31 8.50 5.64 6.29
N TRP A 32 7.72 5.18 7.28
CA TRP A 32 7.10 3.85 7.24
C TRP A 32 6.00 3.74 6.16
N LEU A 33 5.23 4.80 5.90
CA LEU A 33 4.28 4.82 4.77
C LEU A 33 5.03 4.77 3.45
N ARG A 34 6.16 5.47 3.34
CA ARG A 34 7.03 5.41 2.17
C ARG A 34 7.60 4.01 1.98
N TYR A 35 8.00 3.34 3.06
CA TYR A 35 8.49 1.96 3.07
C TYR A 35 7.41 0.95 2.68
N VAL A 36 6.22 1.04 3.28
CA VAL A 36 5.07 0.19 2.94
C VAL A 36 4.65 0.41 1.51
N VAL A 37 4.55 1.65 1.02
CA VAL A 37 4.23 1.92 -0.40
C VAL A 37 5.36 1.45 -1.32
N ASN A 38 6.61 1.53 -0.89
CA ASN A 38 7.73 1.00 -1.65
C ASN A 38 7.67 -0.53 -1.75
N ILE A 39 7.24 -1.24 -0.71
CA ILE A 39 7.15 -2.71 -0.71
C ILE A 39 5.83 -3.19 -1.36
N ALA A 40 4.72 -2.56 -1.04
CA ALA A 40 3.36 -2.90 -1.46
C ALA A 40 2.94 -2.21 -2.76
N GLY A 41 3.85 -1.50 -3.44
CA GLY A 41 3.58 -0.98 -4.78
C GLY A 41 3.17 -2.13 -5.71
N PRO A 42 2.19 -1.96 -6.62
CA PRO A 42 1.58 -3.08 -7.36
C PRO A 42 2.61 -4.01 -8.02
N LYS A 43 3.61 -3.43 -8.69
CA LYS A 43 4.69 -4.19 -9.33
C LYS A 43 5.62 -4.88 -8.33
N ARG A 44 5.95 -4.23 -7.20
CA ARG A 44 6.85 -4.83 -6.19
C ARG A 44 6.17 -5.95 -5.43
N MET A 45 4.88 -5.80 -5.12
CA MET A 45 4.09 -6.88 -4.53
C MET A 45 4.07 -8.12 -5.42
N THR A 46 3.81 -7.95 -6.72
CA THR A 46 3.88 -9.07 -7.68
C THR A 46 5.25 -9.72 -7.69
N MET A 47 6.33 -8.94 -7.77
CA MET A 47 7.70 -9.48 -7.79
C MET A 47 8.07 -10.21 -6.48
N ALA A 48 7.67 -9.67 -5.33
CA ALA A 48 7.90 -10.32 -4.04
C ALA A 48 7.22 -11.70 -3.94
N VAL A 49 5.98 -11.82 -4.46
CA VAL A 49 5.28 -13.10 -4.53
C VAL A 49 6.03 -14.09 -5.44
N LEU A 50 6.47 -13.67 -6.62
CA LEU A 50 7.20 -14.54 -7.56
C LEU A 50 8.57 -14.99 -7.01
N VAL A 51 9.31 -14.11 -6.34
CA VAL A 51 10.56 -14.44 -5.66
C VAL A 51 10.32 -15.46 -4.55
N SER A 52 9.32 -15.24 -3.70
CA SER A 52 8.98 -16.17 -2.62
C SER A 52 8.57 -17.55 -3.14
N LEU A 53 7.79 -17.61 -4.23
CA LEU A 53 7.45 -18.88 -4.89
C LEU A 53 8.68 -19.58 -5.46
N SER A 54 9.60 -18.83 -6.07
CA SER A 54 10.82 -19.39 -6.64
C SER A 54 11.69 -20.06 -5.59
N GLU A 55 11.87 -19.38 -4.45
CA GLU A 55 12.62 -19.90 -3.30
C GLU A 55 11.94 -21.13 -2.70
N HIS A 56 10.61 -21.10 -2.55
CA HIS A 56 9.86 -22.19 -1.92
C HIS A 56 9.80 -23.46 -2.79
N LEU A 57 9.67 -23.30 -4.11
CA LEU A 57 9.58 -24.42 -5.06
C LEU A 57 10.96 -24.89 -5.57
N ASN A 58 12.04 -24.19 -5.19
CA ASN A 58 13.39 -24.39 -5.69
C ASN A 58 13.45 -24.43 -7.24
N GLN A 59 12.66 -23.57 -7.88
CA GLN A 59 12.51 -23.46 -9.33
C GLN A 59 12.41 -21.99 -9.71
N LEU A 60 12.93 -21.60 -10.87
CA LEU A 60 12.74 -20.24 -11.37
C LEU A 60 11.25 -19.99 -11.71
N VAL A 61 10.61 -19.08 -10.97
CA VAL A 61 9.25 -18.57 -11.22
C VAL A 61 9.34 -17.07 -11.46
N ASP A 62 8.99 -16.64 -12.67
CA ASP A 62 9.03 -15.24 -13.05
C ASP A 62 7.83 -14.79 -13.89
N ASP A 63 7.85 -13.52 -14.30
CA ASP A 63 6.78 -12.90 -15.04
C ASP A 63 6.52 -13.55 -16.41
N ARG A 64 7.53 -14.18 -17.03
CA ARG A 64 7.40 -14.88 -18.32
C ARG A 64 6.44 -16.06 -18.26
N MET A 65 6.25 -16.66 -17.07
CA MET A 65 5.28 -17.74 -16.87
C MET A 65 3.83 -17.27 -16.91
N THR A 66 3.60 -15.96 -16.77
CA THR A 66 2.27 -15.36 -16.69
C THR A 66 1.99 -14.37 -17.81
N PHE A 67 3.04 -13.95 -18.52
CA PHE A 67 2.95 -13.02 -19.62
C PHE A 67 2.02 -13.56 -20.72
N GLY A 68 0.97 -12.80 -21.03
CA GLY A 68 0.00 -13.18 -22.06
C GLY A 68 -0.86 -14.41 -21.72
N ALA A 69 -0.92 -14.82 -20.44
CA ALA A 69 -1.78 -15.92 -20.03
C ALA A 69 -3.25 -15.67 -20.41
N LYS A 70 -3.83 -16.62 -21.15
CA LYS A 70 -5.25 -16.62 -21.55
C LYS A 70 -6.14 -17.44 -20.62
N GLU A 71 -5.51 -18.30 -19.82
CA GLU A 71 -6.16 -19.19 -18.87
C GLU A 71 -5.50 -19.06 -17.49
N PRO A 72 -6.25 -19.29 -16.39
CA PRO A 72 -5.70 -19.36 -15.05
C PRO A 72 -4.54 -20.35 -14.94
N ARG A 73 -3.52 -20.01 -14.15
CA ARG A 73 -2.39 -20.89 -13.86
C ARG A 73 -2.19 -20.99 -12.36
N LEU A 74 -2.09 -22.21 -11.85
CA LEU A 74 -1.73 -22.48 -10.47
C LEU A 74 -0.22 -22.75 -10.38
N VAL A 75 0.47 -22.01 -9.52
CA VAL A 75 1.90 -22.19 -9.24
C VAL A 75 2.07 -22.39 -7.75
N GLY A 76 2.39 -23.62 -7.34
CA GLY A 76 2.36 -24.00 -5.92
C GLY A 76 0.96 -23.80 -5.34
N ASP A 77 0.84 -22.89 -4.38
CA ASP A 77 -0.38 -22.47 -3.70
C ASP A 77 -0.98 -21.15 -4.24
N VAL A 78 -0.35 -20.52 -5.23
CA VAL A 78 -0.77 -19.23 -5.77
C VAL A 78 -1.46 -19.39 -7.13
N MET A 79 -2.72 -18.95 -7.20
CA MET A 79 -3.48 -18.85 -8.45
C MET A 79 -3.20 -17.52 -9.15
N ILE A 80 -2.69 -17.59 -10.37
CA ILE A 80 -2.43 -16.45 -11.24
C ILE A 80 -3.52 -16.38 -12.30
N LEU A 81 -4.24 -15.27 -12.34
CA LEU A 81 -5.39 -15.07 -13.24
C LEU A 81 -5.04 -14.18 -14.43
N PRO A 82 -5.61 -14.44 -15.62
CA PRO A 82 -5.59 -13.50 -16.72
C PRO A 82 -6.20 -12.16 -16.30
N ASN A 83 -5.70 -11.08 -16.87
CA ASN A 83 -6.19 -9.73 -16.58
C ASN A 83 -7.69 -9.55 -16.85
N ASN A 84 -8.30 -10.26 -17.81
CA ASN A 84 -9.76 -10.20 -18.00
C ASN A 84 -10.56 -10.78 -16.84
N ALA A 85 -10.00 -11.77 -16.14
CA ALA A 85 -10.71 -12.49 -15.10
C ALA A 85 -10.95 -11.65 -13.83
N PHE A 86 -10.06 -10.69 -13.54
CA PHE A 86 -10.10 -9.90 -12.30
C PHE A 86 -9.90 -8.39 -12.51
N ALA A 87 -9.10 -7.98 -13.50
CA ALA A 87 -8.65 -6.61 -13.69
C ALA A 87 -9.01 -6.03 -15.07
N ALA A 88 -10.14 -6.46 -15.65
CA ALA A 88 -10.54 -6.14 -17.01
C ALA A 88 -10.52 -4.62 -17.31
N THR A 89 -10.96 -3.79 -16.36
CA THR A 89 -10.95 -2.32 -16.48
C THR A 89 -9.56 -1.74 -16.68
N GLN A 90 -8.53 -2.29 -16.02
CA GLN A 90 -7.15 -1.81 -16.16
C GLN A 90 -6.50 -2.28 -17.46
N ALA A 91 -7.02 -3.37 -18.04
CA ALA A 91 -6.50 -3.98 -19.25
C ALA A 91 -7.26 -3.61 -20.53
N GLY A 92 -8.29 -2.76 -20.44
CA GLY A 92 -9.10 -2.35 -21.59
C GLY A 92 -10.09 -3.42 -22.08
N PHE A 93 -10.60 -4.26 -21.17
CA PHE A 93 -11.60 -5.30 -21.47
C PHE A 93 -11.19 -6.26 -22.61
N PRO A 94 -10.07 -6.98 -22.46
CA PRO A 94 -9.62 -7.92 -23.48
C PRO A 94 -10.62 -9.06 -23.65
N THR A 95 -10.99 -9.38 -24.90
CA THR A 95 -11.99 -10.43 -25.21
C THR A 95 -11.37 -11.81 -25.39
N ASP A 96 -10.05 -11.93 -25.45
CA ASP A 96 -9.32 -13.16 -25.78
C ASP A 96 -8.59 -13.80 -24.59
N ARG A 97 -8.90 -13.38 -23.34
CA ARG A 97 -8.15 -13.75 -22.12
C ARG A 97 -9.00 -14.36 -21.02
N GLY A 98 -9.76 -15.40 -21.36
CA GLY A 98 -10.57 -16.16 -20.41
C GLY A 98 -11.84 -15.43 -19.96
N PRO A 99 -12.73 -16.12 -19.23
CA PRO A 99 -13.98 -15.54 -18.77
C PRO A 99 -13.74 -14.45 -17.70
N VAL A 100 -14.65 -13.48 -17.65
CA VAL A 100 -14.70 -12.52 -16.54
C VAL A 100 -15.22 -13.24 -15.31
N LEU A 101 -14.42 -13.29 -14.24
CA LEU A 101 -14.81 -13.92 -12.98
C LEU A 101 -15.29 -12.88 -11.96
N VAL A 102 -14.63 -11.72 -11.93
CA VAL A 102 -14.94 -10.62 -11.00
C VAL A 102 -14.88 -9.29 -11.72
N THR A 103 -15.87 -8.44 -11.47
CA THR A 103 -15.88 -7.03 -11.92
C THR A 103 -15.62 -6.12 -10.73
N HIS A 104 -14.42 -5.53 -10.66
CA HIS A 104 -14.08 -4.57 -9.62
C HIS A 104 -14.67 -3.18 -9.91
N HIS A 105 -15.59 -2.73 -9.07
CA HIS A 105 -16.09 -1.35 -9.10
C HIS A 105 -15.13 -0.41 -8.38
N TYR A 106 -14.05 -0.03 -9.06
CA TYR A 106 -13.08 0.90 -8.51
C TYR A 106 -13.57 2.35 -8.64
N ALA A 107 -14.02 2.95 -7.53
CA ALA A 107 -14.54 4.32 -7.52
C ALA A 107 -13.49 5.41 -7.80
N GLY A 108 -12.20 5.13 -7.62
CA GLY A 108 -11.13 6.06 -7.98
C GLY A 108 -11.08 7.37 -7.19
N SER A 109 -11.88 7.53 -6.12
CA SER A 109 -12.03 8.78 -5.37
C SER A 109 -10.74 9.35 -4.78
N TRP A 110 -9.75 8.51 -4.48
CA TRP A 110 -8.44 8.96 -4.02
C TRP A 110 -7.57 9.57 -5.13
N LYS A 111 -7.83 9.27 -6.42
CA LYS A 111 -7.06 9.83 -7.55
C LYS A 111 -7.36 11.31 -7.74
N GLU A 112 -8.60 11.72 -7.51
CA GLU A 112 -9.01 13.14 -7.58
C GLU A 112 -8.25 13.96 -6.54
N SER A 113 -8.28 13.51 -5.29
CA SER A 113 -7.52 14.13 -4.19
C SER A 113 -6.00 14.11 -4.43
N ALA A 114 -5.45 13.07 -5.06
CA ALA A 114 -4.05 13.05 -5.47
C ALA A 114 -3.73 14.04 -6.60
N ASN A 115 -4.64 14.26 -7.54
CA ASN A 115 -4.47 15.25 -8.62
C ASN A 115 -4.55 16.68 -8.06
N ASP A 116 -5.47 16.95 -7.14
CA ASP A 116 -5.58 18.23 -6.46
C ASP A 116 -4.31 18.56 -5.66
N ALA A 117 -3.77 17.57 -4.93
CA ALA A 117 -2.51 17.73 -4.21
C ALA A 117 -1.33 18.00 -5.15
N LYS A 118 -1.28 17.37 -6.34
CA LYS A 118 -0.27 17.66 -7.37
C LYS A 118 -0.43 19.07 -7.95
N ALA A 119 -1.66 19.49 -8.23
CA ALA A 119 -1.96 20.83 -8.73
C ALA A 119 -1.56 21.91 -7.72
N GLN A 120 -1.80 21.67 -6.42
CA GLN A 120 -1.34 22.57 -5.36
C GLN A 120 0.19 22.63 -5.28
N LYS A 121 0.89 21.50 -5.33
CA LYS A 121 2.37 21.48 -5.34
C LYS A 121 2.97 22.24 -6.52
N GLN A 122 2.36 22.16 -7.71
CA GLN A 122 2.81 22.91 -8.89
C GLN A 122 2.61 24.42 -8.71
N LYS A 123 1.51 24.84 -8.08
CA LYS A 123 1.24 26.26 -7.77
C LYS A 123 2.19 26.83 -6.72
N THR A 124 2.59 26.04 -5.72
CA THR A 124 3.48 26.50 -4.64
C THR A 124 4.97 26.38 -5.01
N GLY A 125 5.34 25.43 -5.86
CA GLY A 125 6.72 25.21 -6.31
C GLY A 125 7.24 26.24 -7.31
N GLY A 126 6.36 26.88 -8.09
CA GLY A 126 6.72 27.96 -9.03
C GLY A 126 6.89 29.35 -8.41
N ARG A 127 6.79 29.49 -7.08
CA ARG A 127 6.83 30.78 -6.36
C ARG A 127 8.12 30.99 -5.54
N ARG A 128 9.19 30.30 -5.92
CA ARG A 128 10.54 30.52 -5.35
C ARG A 128 11.47 30.96 -6.49
N GLU A 129 11.38 32.25 -6.81
CA GLU A 129 12.47 33.03 -7.42
C GLU A 129 13.06 33.92 -6.32
#